data_AF-A0A914RYI6-F1
#
_entry.id   AF-A0A914RYI6-F1
#
_cell.length_a   1.000
_cell.length_b   1.000
_cell.length_c   1.000
_cell.angle_alpha   90.00
_cell.angle_beta   90.00
_cell.angle_gamma   90.00
#
_symmetry.space_group_name_H-M   'P 1'
#
loop_
_entity.id
_entity.type
_entity.pdbx_description
1 polymer ?
#
loop_
_entity_poly.entity_id
_entity_poly.type
_entity_poly.pdbx_seq_one_letter_code
_entity_poly.pdbx_strand_id
1 'polypeptide(L)'
;MSNLYDIDSGSLTLSSLRSFPTTPLVKLGSSFDKVKDYLARFQGIPDLLELDHLTVSGDVWFGKDVSLKGTVIIIANHGDRIDIPPGTILENKIVSGNLRILDHFFGILSTH
;
A
#
# COMPACT_ATOMS: atom_id res chain seq x y z
N MET A 1 11.20 1.85 3.87
CA MET A 1 11.59 1.67 2.45
C MET A 1 11.08 0.32 1.95
N SER A 2 10.77 0.16 0.67
CA SER A 2 10.18 -1.07 0.13
C SER A 2 11.21 -2.18 0.05
N ASN A 3 10.80 -3.41 0.35
CA ASN A 3 11.62 -4.62 0.19
C ASN A 3 11.94 -4.98 -1.27
N LEU A 4 11.45 -4.17 -2.22
CA LEU A 4 11.66 -4.33 -3.65
C LEU A 4 13.08 -3.90 -4.07
N TYR A 5 13.75 -3.05 -3.29
CA TYR A 5 15.09 -2.56 -3.57
C TYR A 5 16.07 -2.78 -2.41
N ASP A 6 17.24 -3.31 -2.73
CA ASP A 6 18.42 -3.32 -1.88
C ASP A 6 19.27 -2.08 -2.19
N ILE A 7 19.79 -1.44 -1.15
CA ILE A 7 20.68 -0.28 -1.32
C ILE A 7 22.11 -0.80 -1.26
N ASP A 8 22.76 -0.87 -2.42
CA ASP A 8 24.19 -1.11 -2.51
C ASP A 8 24.88 0.17 -3.00
N SER A 9 25.78 0.70 -2.18
CA SER A 9 26.70 1.79 -2.56
C SER A 9 26.01 3.05 -3.11
N GLY A 10 24.79 3.37 -2.64
CA GLY A 10 24.02 4.54 -3.07
C GLY A 10 23.17 4.33 -4.34
N SER A 11 23.16 3.11 -4.89
CA SER A 11 22.30 2.69 -6.00
C SER A 11 21.19 1.78 -5.50
N LEU A 12 19.96 1.98 -5.98
CA LEU A 12 18.82 1.10 -5.70
C LEU A 12 18.88 -0.09 -6.66
N THR A 13 19.23 -1.27 -6.14
CA THR A 13 19.27 -2.53 -6.89
C THR A 13 18.02 -3.34 -6.59
N LEU A 14 17.44 -4.03 -7.58
CA LEU A 14 16.27 -4.90 -7.33
C LEU A 14 16.66 -6.03 -6.38
N SER A 15 15.81 -6.32 -5.38
CA SER A 15 16.09 -7.39 -4.42
C SER A 15 16.27 -8.75 -5.12
N SER A 16 17.33 -9.46 -4.76
CA SER A 16 17.66 -10.81 -5.26
C SER A 16 16.68 -11.89 -4.81
N LEU A 17 15.77 -11.57 -3.89
CA LEU A 17 14.70 -12.45 -3.41
C LEU A 17 13.53 -12.59 -4.41
N ARG A 18 13.51 -11.81 -5.49
CA ARG A 18 12.48 -11.93 -6.53
C ARG A 18 12.68 -13.21 -7.36
N SER A 19 11.64 -14.03 -7.44
CA SER A 19 11.62 -15.20 -8.33
C SER A 19 11.58 -14.82 -9.82
N PHE A 20 11.18 -13.59 -10.16
CA PHE A 20 11.11 -13.09 -11.53
C PHE A 20 11.85 -11.75 -11.69
N PRO A 21 12.77 -11.62 -12.68
CA PRO A 21 13.62 -10.43 -12.85
C PRO A 21 12.90 -9.21 -13.45
N THR A 22 11.58 -9.29 -13.67
CA THR A 22 10.80 -8.19 -14.24
C THR A 22 10.46 -7.15 -13.18
N THR A 23 10.71 -5.87 -13.48
CA THR A 23 10.26 -4.75 -12.65
C THR A 23 8.73 -4.69 -12.66
N PRO A 24 8.07 -4.61 -11.49
CA PRO A 24 6.62 -4.51 -11.45
C PRO A 24 6.14 -3.19 -12.04
N LEU A 25 4.99 -3.22 -12.72
CA LEU A 25 4.35 -2.01 -13.20
C LEU A 25 3.57 -1.36 -12.05
N VAL A 26 4.04 -0.21 -11.57
CA VAL A 26 3.36 0.55 -10.52
C VAL A 26 2.79 1.85 -11.10
N LYS A 27 1.48 2.03 -10.97
CA LYS A 27 0.74 3.24 -11.37
C LYS A 27 -0.01 3.78 -10.17
N LEU A 28 0.38 4.98 -9.73
CA LEU A 28 -0.31 5.70 -8.66
C LEU A 28 -1.03 6.91 -9.28
N GLY A 29 -2.27 7.16 -8.84
CA GLY A 29 -3.05 8.32 -9.26
C GLY A 29 -2.56 9.62 -8.64
N SER A 30 -3.17 10.73 -9.03
CA SER A 30 -2.78 12.10 -8.62
C SER A 30 -2.78 12.34 -7.11
N SER A 31 -3.52 11.54 -6.34
CA SER A 31 -3.50 11.57 -4.87
C SER A 31 -2.15 11.21 -4.23
N PHE A 32 -1.20 10.72 -5.03
CA PHE A 32 0.15 10.34 -4.61
C PHE A 32 1.27 11.22 -5.22
N ASP A 33 0.94 12.29 -5.95
CA ASP A 33 1.92 13.15 -6.63
C ASP A 33 2.84 13.89 -5.64
N LYS A 34 2.31 14.25 -4.47
CA LYS A 34 3.08 14.94 -3.42
C LYS A 34 3.71 13.91 -2.49
N VAL A 35 5.03 13.99 -2.32
CA VAL A 35 5.80 13.12 -1.41
C VAL A 35 5.21 13.07 0.00
N LYS A 36 4.74 14.21 0.51
CA LYS A 36 4.08 14.29 1.83
C LYS A 36 2.81 13.43 1.90
N ASP A 37 1.98 13.49 0.87
CA ASP A 37 0.71 12.77 0.83
C ASP A 37 0.95 11.28 0.59
N TYR A 38 1.93 10.92 -0.26
CA TYR A 38 2.40 9.55 -0.41
C TYR A 38 2.82 8.95 0.94
N LEU A 39 3.71 9.63 1.68
CA LEU A 39 4.20 9.14 2.97
C LEU A 39 3.09 9.05 4.02
N ALA A 40 2.11 9.97 4.00
CA ALA A 40 0.99 9.95 4.93
C ALA A 40 0.03 8.77 4.66
N ARG A 41 -0.14 8.39 3.39
CA ARG A 41 -1.06 7.33 2.96
C ARG A 41 -0.53 5.92 3.19
N PHE A 42 0.78 5.76 3.34
CA PHE A 42 1.42 4.49 3.66
C PHE A 42 1.92 4.51 5.10
N GLN A 43 1.16 3.90 6.02
CA GLN A 43 1.59 3.76 7.42
C GLN A 43 2.78 2.81 7.60
N GLY A 44 3.06 1.99 6.60
CA GLY A 44 4.24 1.17 6.44
C GLY A 44 4.44 0.88 4.96
N ILE A 45 5.65 0.49 4.56
CA ILE A 45 5.84 0.12 3.17
C ILE A 45 5.32 -1.31 2.96
N PRO A 46 4.42 -1.54 1.99
CA PRO A 46 3.92 -2.88 1.72
C PRO A 46 5.03 -3.80 1.21
N ASP A 47 4.82 -5.09 1.41
CA ASP A 47 5.57 -6.15 0.77
C ASP A 47 5.17 -6.24 -0.71
N LEU A 48 6.14 -6.03 -1.60
CA LEU A 48 5.96 -6.00 -3.05
C LEU A 48 6.81 -7.07 -3.78
N LEU A 49 7.35 -8.06 -3.05
CA LEU A 49 8.26 -9.05 -3.61
C LEU A 49 7.63 -9.83 -4.77
N GLU A 50 6.38 -10.25 -4.61
CA GLU A 50 5.64 -11.05 -5.60
C GLU A 50 4.68 -10.19 -6.44
N LEU A 51 4.85 -8.87 -6.46
CA LEU A 51 3.99 -7.98 -7.24
C LEU A 51 4.36 -8.01 -8.73
N ASP A 52 3.35 -8.04 -9.62
CA ASP A 52 3.54 -7.85 -11.06
C ASP A 52 3.00 -6.50 -11.54
N HIS A 53 1.79 -6.15 -11.11
CA HIS A 53 1.11 -4.93 -11.51
C HIS A 53 0.34 -4.35 -10.33
N LEU A 54 0.64 -3.11 -9.97
CA LEU A 54 -0.13 -2.31 -9.02
C LEU A 54 -0.70 -1.07 -9.70
N THR A 55 -2.01 -0.92 -9.67
CA THR A 55 -2.67 0.35 -10.02
C THR A 55 -3.48 0.84 -8.83
N VAL A 56 -3.22 2.06 -8.37
CA VAL A 56 -3.97 2.71 -7.27
C VAL A 56 -4.51 4.03 -7.76
N SER A 57 -5.83 4.22 -7.69
CA SER A 57 -6.50 5.46 -8.08
C SER A 57 -7.43 5.95 -6.97
N GLY A 58 -7.44 7.27 -6.76
CA GLY A 58 -8.27 7.94 -5.75
C GLY A 58 -7.70 7.95 -4.34
N ASP A 59 -8.58 8.22 -3.36
CA ASP A 59 -8.22 8.36 -1.95
C ASP A 59 -8.05 6.99 -1.27
N VAL A 60 -6.88 6.38 -1.46
CA VAL A 60 -6.52 5.08 -0.88
C VAL A 60 -5.47 5.27 0.22
N TRP A 61 -5.65 4.53 1.31
CA TRP A 61 -4.76 4.51 2.47
C TRP A 61 -4.37 3.07 2.78
N PHE A 62 -3.10 2.87 3.10
CA PHE A 62 -2.52 1.57 3.41
C PHE A 62 -2.09 1.52 4.87
N GLY A 63 -2.63 0.55 5.60
CA GLY A 63 -2.13 0.17 6.91
C GLY A 63 -0.72 -0.41 6.85
N LYS A 64 -0.17 -0.67 8.03
CA LYS A 64 1.11 -1.38 8.20
C LYS A 64 1.03 -2.85 7.77
N ASP A 65 2.16 -3.43 7.37
CA ASP A 65 2.29 -4.87 7.08
C ASP A 65 1.36 -5.40 5.96
N VAL A 66 1.01 -4.56 4.98
CA VAL A 66 0.23 -4.97 3.80
C VAL A 66 1.14 -5.73 2.82
N SER A 67 0.64 -6.81 2.20
CA SER A 67 1.35 -7.56 1.15
C SER A 67 0.56 -7.56 -0.16
N LEU A 68 1.22 -7.23 -1.26
CA LEU A 68 0.63 -7.10 -2.59
C LEU A 68 1.30 -8.08 -3.55
N LYS A 69 0.49 -8.95 -4.17
CA LYS A 69 0.96 -10.09 -4.97
C LYS A 69 0.24 -10.17 -6.32
N GLY A 70 0.99 -10.50 -7.38
CA GLY A 70 0.47 -10.60 -8.75
C GLY A 70 -0.09 -9.27 -9.25
N THR A 71 -1.33 -9.31 -9.77
CA THR A 71 -2.03 -8.11 -10.26
C THR A 71 -3.00 -7.55 -9.22
N VAL A 72 -2.72 -6.36 -8.69
CA VAL A 72 -3.57 -5.64 -7.73
C VAL A 72 -4.02 -4.30 -8.31
N ILE A 73 -5.32 -4.07 -8.33
CA ILE A 73 -5.91 -2.80 -8.80
C ILE A 73 -6.83 -2.27 -7.70
N ILE A 74 -6.62 -1.04 -7.23
CA ILE A 74 -7.42 -0.40 -6.18
C ILE A 74 -7.98 0.92 -6.71
N ILE A 75 -9.29 1.08 -6.68
CA ILE A 75 -9.99 2.23 -7.25
C ILE A 75 -10.98 2.79 -6.23
N ALA A 76 -10.65 3.94 -5.65
CA ALA A 76 -11.57 4.79 -4.92
C ALA A 76 -12.12 5.86 -5.88
N ASN A 77 -13.44 5.93 -6.05
CA ASN A 77 -14.05 6.95 -6.89
C ASN A 77 -13.99 8.33 -6.25
N HIS A 78 -14.36 9.37 -6.99
CA HIS A 78 -14.39 10.73 -6.47
C HIS A 78 -15.33 10.85 -5.25
N GLY A 79 -14.79 11.31 -4.12
CA GLY A 79 -15.51 11.42 -2.85
C GLY A 79 -15.49 10.14 -2.02
N ASP A 80 -15.05 9.02 -2.60
CA ASP A 80 -14.85 7.78 -1.89
C ASP A 80 -13.46 7.69 -1.28
N ARG A 81 -13.35 6.91 -0.20
CA ARG A 81 -12.10 6.57 0.45
C ARG A 81 -12.04 5.08 0.71
N ILE A 82 -10.86 4.48 0.52
CA ILE A 82 -10.59 3.08 0.85
C ILE A 82 -9.41 3.02 1.82
N ASP A 83 -9.67 2.57 3.04
CA ASP A 83 -8.65 2.21 4.01
C ASP A 83 -8.38 0.71 3.93
N ILE A 84 -7.17 0.34 3.51
CA ILE A 84 -6.68 -1.04 3.53
C ILE A 84 -6.17 -1.34 4.95
N PRO A 85 -6.79 -2.30 5.67
CA PRO A 85 -6.41 -2.57 7.05
C PRO A 85 -4.98 -3.11 7.16
N PRO A 86 -4.35 -2.93 8.33
CA PRO A 86 -3.06 -3.55 8.62
C PRO A 86 -3.05 -5.06 8.41
N GLY A 87 -1.94 -5.62 7.90
CA GLY A 87 -1.80 -7.06 7.68
C GLY A 87 -2.57 -7.61 6.46
N THR A 88 -3.22 -6.77 5.67
CA THR A 88 -4.00 -7.22 4.50
C THR A 88 -3.09 -7.81 3.43
N ILE A 89 -3.49 -8.96 2.90
CA ILE A 89 -2.84 -9.59 1.75
C ILE A 89 -3.77 -9.48 0.54
N LEU A 90 -3.34 -8.82 -0.52
CA LEU A 90 -4.06 -8.72 -1.79
C LEU A 90 -3.30 -9.47 -2.88
N GLU A 91 -3.90 -10.55 -3.38
CA GLU A 91 -3.31 -11.37 -4.43
C GLU A 91 -4.28 -11.53 -5.60
N ASN A 92 -3.93 -11.01 -6.77
CA ASN A 92 -4.76 -11.10 -7.98
C ASN A 92 -6.19 -10.58 -7.71
N LYS A 93 -6.29 -9.34 -7.24
CA LYS A 93 -7.56 -8.71 -6.81
C LYS A 93 -7.75 -7.32 -7.40
N ILE A 94 -9.01 -7.01 -7.65
CA ILE A 94 -9.50 -5.66 -7.91
C ILE A 94 -10.33 -5.25 -6.70
N VAL A 95 -9.96 -4.14 -6.06
CA VAL A 95 -10.64 -3.56 -4.89
C VAL A 95 -11.24 -2.23 -5.32
N SER A 96 -12.53 -2.06 -5.12
CA SER A 96 -13.22 -0.79 -5.39
C SER A 96 -14.35 -0.54 -4.40
N GLY A 97 -14.72 0.72 -4.24
CA GLY A 97 -15.82 1.15 -3.38
C GLY A 97 -15.39 2.17 -2.33
N ASN A 98 -16.10 2.16 -1.21
CA ASN A 98 -15.89 3.07 -0.08
C ASN A 98 -15.77 2.24 1.20
N LEU A 99 -14.60 2.26 1.82
CA LEU A 99 -14.32 1.58 3.08
C LEU A 99 -13.57 2.54 3.98
N ARG A 100 -14.19 2.95 5.09
CA ARG A 100 -13.56 3.79 6.09
C ARG A 100 -13.30 3.01 7.37
N ILE A 101 -12.06 3.02 7.83
CA ILE A 101 -11.66 2.45 9.11
C ILE A 101 -11.44 3.61 10.08
N LEU A 102 -12.18 3.59 11.20
CA LEU A 102 -12.09 4.59 12.25
C LEU A 102 -11.54 3.93 13.52
N ASP A 103 -10.60 4.59 14.20
CA ASP A 103 -10.08 4.12 15.47
C ASP A 103 -11.19 4.11 16.53
N HIS A 104 -11.37 2.98 17.18
CA HIS A 104 -12.29 2.87 18.31
C HIS A 104 -11.54 3.11 19.62
N PHE A 105 -11.60 4.34 20.15
CA PHE A 105 -11.06 4.66 21.48
C PHE A 105 -11.94 4.03 22.57
N PHE A 106 -11.56 2.85 23.06
CA PHE A 106 -12.11 2.36 24.32
C PHE A 106 -11.47 3.16 25.47
N GLY A 107 -12.13 4.26 25.84
CA GLY A 107 -11.80 4.99 27.06
C GLY A 107 -11.94 4.04 28.24
N ILE A 108 -10.80 3.64 28.81
CA ILE A 108 -10.77 3.01 30.13
C ILE A 108 -11.20 4.11 31.10
N LEU A 109 -12.51 4.21 31.35
CA LEU A 109 -13.05 4.92 32.49
C LEU A 109 -12.56 4.14 33.73
N SER A 110 -11.33 4.44 34.15
CA SER A 110 -10.84 4.13 35.48
C SER A 110 -11.68 4.96 36.45
N THR A 111 -12.77 4.37 36.92
CA THR A 111 -13.54 4.89 38.04
C THR A 111 -12.65 4.90 39.27
N HIS A 112 -12.33 6.09 39.78
CA HIS A 112 -11.95 6.29 41.17
C HIS A 112 -13.20 6.45 42.03
#